data_AF-A0A1Q3GPN6-F1
#
_entry.id   AF-A0A1Q3GPN6-F1
#
_cell.length_a   1.000
_cell.length_b   1.000
_cell.length_c   1.000
_cell.angle_alpha   90.00
_cell.angle_beta   90.00
_cell.angle_gamma   90.00
#
_symmetry.space_group_name_H-M   'P 1'
#
loop_
_entity.id
_entity.type
_entity.pdbx_description
1 polymer ?
#
loop_
_entity_poly.entity_id
_entity_poly.type
_entity_poly.pdbx_seq_one_letter_code
_entity_poly.pdbx_strand_id
1 'polypeptide(L)'
;MKITPIEIKKKDFAKQKGFMKKGYDKEEVSRFLEFLAEHWEKILDENKESSIKIQYLEKEISTSRENEDALFKTLKTAEEAGANLVDQARRSAELKVQEAQIKSDVIIKEAQNQARTIVQKANARARNVLDEMLEELRDRERDYKALETYRDNLLLEIRTYINESLEKIDRLESKTSSDYFKEKIAEAQQILEEKQELLDLEKAKVLQDDDVTEDTEVEANVSENGSTEEESFFDKIG
;
A
#
# COMPACT_ATOMS: atom_id res chain seq x y z
N MET A 1 -36.18 -61.76 -85.63
CA MET A 1 -36.38 -61.46 -87.08
C MET A 1 -37.09 -62.64 -87.75
N LYS A 2 -37.78 -62.42 -88.89
CA LYS A 2 -38.57 -63.44 -89.58
C LYS A 2 -37.78 -64.29 -90.60
N ILE A 3 -36.53 -63.95 -90.91
CA ILE A 3 -35.67 -64.67 -91.86
C ILE A 3 -34.21 -64.63 -91.35
N THR A 4 -33.53 -65.76 -91.42
CA THR A 4 -32.11 -65.97 -91.04
C THR A 4 -31.21 -66.12 -92.27
N PRO A 5 -29.88 -65.85 -92.16
CA PRO A 5 -28.93 -66.10 -93.25
C PRO A 5 -29.03 -67.51 -93.83
N ILE A 6 -29.30 -68.51 -92.98
CA ILE A 6 -29.44 -69.91 -93.37
C ILE A 6 -30.74 -70.16 -94.17
N GLU A 7 -31.82 -69.46 -93.84
CA GLU A 7 -33.07 -69.51 -94.59
C GLU A 7 -32.97 -68.80 -95.93
N ILE A 8 -32.10 -67.78 -96.06
CA ILE A 8 -31.78 -67.13 -97.33
C ILE A 8 -30.98 -68.10 -98.23
N LYS A 9 -29.95 -68.76 -97.68
CA LYS A 9 -29.13 -69.76 -98.41
C LYS A 9 -29.94 -70.97 -98.87
N LYS A 10 -30.91 -71.42 -98.08
CA LYS A 10 -31.76 -72.60 -98.36
C LYS A 10 -33.06 -72.26 -99.09
N LYS A 11 -33.24 -71.03 -99.57
CA LYS A 11 -34.50 -70.61 -100.19
C LYS A 11 -34.64 -71.20 -101.59
N ASP A 12 -35.55 -72.15 -101.74
CA ASP A 12 -35.96 -72.65 -103.05
C ASP A 12 -37.08 -71.81 -103.67
N PHE A 13 -36.93 -71.48 -104.96
CA PHE A 13 -37.95 -70.80 -105.75
C PHE A 13 -38.69 -71.80 -106.64
N ALA A 14 -40.02 -71.72 -106.63
CA ALA A 14 -40.86 -72.55 -107.51
C ALA A 14 -40.60 -72.19 -108.99
N LYS A 15 -40.42 -73.20 -109.84
CA LYS A 15 -40.30 -73.00 -111.29
C LYS A 15 -41.66 -72.56 -111.85
N GLN A 16 -41.72 -71.37 -112.45
CA GLN A 16 -42.95 -70.83 -113.05
C GLN A 16 -43.41 -71.75 -114.21
N LYS A 17 -44.54 -72.44 -114.03
CA LYS A 17 -45.21 -73.24 -115.07
C LYS A 17 -46.18 -72.34 -115.84
N GLY A 18 -45.75 -71.82 -116.99
CA GLY A 18 -46.59 -71.02 -117.90
C GLY A 18 -45.91 -70.79 -119.27
N PHE A 19 -46.71 -70.64 -120.32
CA PHE A 19 -46.32 -70.65 -121.76
C PHE A 19 -45.45 -69.46 -122.23
N MET A 20 -45.20 -68.45 -121.39
CA MET A 20 -44.37 -67.27 -121.71
C MET A 20 -43.15 -67.24 -120.76
N LYS A 21 -42.00 -67.73 -121.22
CA LYS A 21 -40.78 -67.90 -120.40
C LYS A 21 -39.80 -66.74 -120.58
N LYS A 22 -39.64 -65.92 -119.54
CA LYS A 22 -38.37 -65.29 -119.15
C LYS A 22 -38.29 -65.38 -117.62
N GLY A 23 -37.53 -66.36 -117.13
CA GLY A 23 -37.22 -66.51 -115.71
C GLY A 23 -35.82 -65.97 -115.43
N TYR A 24 -35.52 -65.71 -114.16
CA TYR A 24 -34.16 -65.38 -113.72
C TYR A 24 -33.23 -66.58 -113.88
N ASP A 25 -31.94 -66.30 -114.14
CA ASP A 25 -30.91 -67.33 -114.12
C ASP A 25 -30.74 -67.88 -112.70
N LYS A 26 -30.83 -69.20 -112.57
CA LYS A 26 -30.72 -69.89 -111.29
C LYS A 26 -29.33 -69.68 -110.67
N GLU A 27 -28.28 -69.66 -111.48
CA GLU A 27 -26.89 -69.53 -110.99
C GLU A 27 -26.59 -68.10 -110.53
N GLU A 28 -27.13 -67.09 -111.21
CA GLU A 28 -27.02 -65.69 -110.81
C GLU A 28 -27.81 -65.42 -109.51
N VAL A 29 -29.04 -65.92 -109.41
CA VAL A 29 -29.87 -65.78 -108.20
C VAL A 29 -29.24 -66.50 -107.00
N SER A 30 -28.69 -67.70 -107.18
CA SER A 30 -27.99 -68.42 -106.10
C SER A 30 -26.77 -67.64 -105.60
N ARG A 31 -25.93 -67.09 -106.49
CA ARG A 31 -24.78 -66.25 -106.10
C ARG A 31 -25.22 -64.98 -105.36
N PHE A 32 -26.30 -64.33 -105.81
CA PHE A 32 -26.86 -63.17 -105.13
C PHE A 32 -27.40 -63.51 -103.74
N LEU A 33 -28.09 -64.65 -103.58
CA LEU A 33 -28.57 -65.10 -102.28
C LEU A 33 -27.43 -65.47 -101.31
N GLU A 34 -26.34 -66.05 -101.80
CA GLU A 34 -25.14 -66.31 -100.99
C GLU A 34 -24.50 -65.01 -100.50
N PHE A 35 -24.29 -64.04 -101.40
CA PHE A 35 -23.78 -62.71 -101.07
C PHE A 35 -24.71 -61.97 -100.09
N LEU A 36 -26.03 -62.01 -100.32
CA LEU A 36 -27.02 -61.42 -99.44
C LEU A 36 -26.99 -62.07 -98.06
N ALA A 37 -26.87 -63.39 -97.98
CA ALA A 37 -26.80 -64.10 -96.71
C ALA A 37 -25.54 -63.75 -95.91
N GLU A 38 -24.39 -63.62 -96.56
CA GLU A 38 -23.13 -63.21 -95.93
C GLU A 38 -23.21 -61.78 -95.37
N HIS A 39 -23.73 -60.83 -96.17
CA HIS A 39 -23.96 -59.46 -95.69
C HIS A 39 -25.02 -59.39 -94.58
N TRP A 40 -26.05 -60.23 -94.63
CA TRP A 40 -27.07 -60.31 -93.59
C TRP A 40 -26.50 -60.84 -92.26
N GLU A 41 -25.60 -61.83 -92.34
CA GLU A 41 -24.87 -62.37 -91.19
C GLU A 41 -23.97 -61.30 -90.56
N LYS A 42 -23.20 -60.57 -91.38
CA LYS A 42 -22.38 -59.45 -90.91
C LYS A 42 -23.19 -58.35 -90.21
N ILE A 43 -24.33 -57.94 -90.79
CA ILE A 43 -25.21 -56.94 -90.19
C ILE A 43 -25.81 -57.45 -88.86
N LEU A 44 -26.13 -58.75 -88.77
CA LEU A 44 -26.62 -59.34 -87.52
C LEU A 44 -25.57 -59.31 -86.42
N ASP A 45 -24.32 -59.64 -86.76
CA ASP A 45 -23.21 -59.59 -85.80
C ASP A 45 -22.89 -58.16 -85.36
N GLU A 46 -22.82 -57.20 -86.30
CA GLU A 46 -22.61 -55.78 -85.99
C GLU A 46 -23.75 -55.21 -85.12
N ASN A 47 -25.00 -55.61 -85.37
CA ASN A 47 -26.15 -55.19 -84.57
C ASN A 47 -26.07 -55.80 -83.16
N LYS A 48 -25.68 -57.07 -83.04
CA LYS A 48 -25.48 -57.73 -81.74
C LYS A 48 -24.37 -57.06 -80.95
N GLU A 49 -23.23 -56.76 -81.57
CA GLU A 49 -22.10 -56.06 -80.95
C GLU A 49 -22.51 -54.65 -80.51
N SER A 50 -23.19 -53.90 -81.39
CA SER A 50 -23.70 -52.56 -81.08
C SER A 50 -24.70 -52.59 -79.92
N SER A 51 -25.61 -53.57 -79.89
CA SER A 51 -26.59 -53.75 -78.82
C SER A 51 -25.92 -54.05 -77.48
N ILE A 52 -24.89 -54.90 -77.46
CA ILE A 52 -24.09 -55.17 -76.25
C ILE A 52 -23.38 -53.90 -75.78
N LYS A 53 -22.79 -53.13 -76.70
CA LYS A 53 -22.09 -51.89 -76.38
C LYS A 53 -23.03 -50.81 -75.83
N ILE A 54 -24.24 -50.68 -76.40
CA ILE A 54 -25.27 -49.77 -75.88
C ILE A 54 -25.64 -50.15 -74.44
N GLN A 55 -25.94 -51.43 -74.18
CA GLN A 55 -26.29 -51.88 -72.83
C GLN A 55 -25.16 -51.64 -71.82
N TYR A 56 -23.90 -51.82 -72.23
CA TYR A 56 -22.74 -51.52 -71.39
C TYR A 56 -22.64 -50.03 -71.06
N LEU A 57 -22.73 -49.16 -72.08
CA LEU A 57 -22.65 -47.71 -71.90
C LEU A 57 -23.84 -47.16 -71.10
N GLU A 58 -25.05 -47.69 -71.30
CA GLU A 58 -26.23 -47.34 -70.50
C GLU A 58 -26.03 -47.67 -69.03
N LYS A 59 -25.43 -48.84 -68.74
CA LYS A 59 -25.09 -49.23 -67.37
C LYS A 59 -24.03 -48.32 -66.76
N GLU A 60 -22.97 -48.00 -67.52
CA GLU A 60 -21.90 -47.10 -67.06
C GLU A 60 -22.43 -45.69 -66.77
N ILE A 61 -23.31 -45.16 -67.64
CA ILE A 61 -23.98 -43.88 -67.42
C ILE A 61 -24.86 -43.92 -66.17
N SER A 62 -25.61 -45.01 -65.94
CA SER A 62 -26.42 -45.16 -64.73
C SER A 62 -25.55 -45.10 -63.47
N THR A 63 -24.46 -45.87 -63.43
CA THR A 63 -23.54 -45.88 -62.29
C THR A 63 -22.85 -44.52 -62.10
N SER A 64 -22.47 -43.84 -63.19
CA SER A 64 -21.88 -42.51 -63.10
C SER A 64 -22.85 -41.48 -62.51
N ARG A 65 -24.13 -41.54 -62.89
CA ARG A 65 -25.17 -40.66 -62.34
C ARG A 65 -25.45 -40.93 -60.87
N GLU A 66 -25.51 -42.20 -60.47
CA GLU A 66 -25.66 -42.59 -59.06
C GLU A 66 -24.49 -42.08 -58.20
N ASN A 67 -23.26 -42.16 -58.73
CA ASN A 67 -22.08 -41.63 -58.06
C ASN A 67 -22.11 -40.10 -57.97
N GLU A 68 -22.51 -39.41 -59.03
CA GLU A 68 -22.65 -37.95 -59.05
C GLU A 68 -23.69 -37.49 -58.02
N ASP A 69 -24.85 -38.15 -57.95
CA ASP A 69 -25.89 -37.85 -56.96
C ASP A 69 -25.39 -38.07 -55.53
N ALA A 70 -24.63 -39.14 -55.28
CA ALA A 70 -24.04 -39.41 -53.97
C ALA A 70 -23.00 -38.36 -53.59
N LEU A 71 -22.14 -37.96 -54.53
CA LEU A 71 -21.15 -36.90 -54.33
C LEU A 71 -21.82 -35.55 -54.06
N PHE A 72 -22.87 -35.20 -54.81
CA PHE A 72 -23.60 -33.96 -54.62
C PHE A 72 -24.27 -33.90 -53.25
N LYS A 73 -24.92 -35.00 -52.81
CA LYS A 73 -25.49 -35.09 -51.46
C LYS A 73 -24.43 -34.93 -50.37
N THR A 74 -23.27 -35.55 -50.56
CA THR A 74 -22.16 -35.46 -49.62
C THR A 74 -21.60 -34.04 -49.55
N LEU A 75 -21.39 -33.40 -50.70
CA LEU A 75 -20.92 -32.01 -50.78
C LEU A 75 -21.90 -31.06 -50.09
N LYS A 76 -23.20 -31.21 -50.36
CA LYS A 76 -24.24 -30.40 -49.72
C LYS A 76 -24.27 -30.60 -48.20
N THR A 77 -24.14 -31.84 -47.75
CA THR A 77 -24.07 -32.16 -46.30
C THR A 77 -22.83 -31.54 -45.66
N ALA A 78 -21.69 -31.60 -46.34
CA ALA A 78 -20.44 -30.98 -45.87
C ALA A 78 -20.55 -29.45 -45.81
N GLU A 79 -21.21 -28.82 -46.79
CA GLU A 79 -21.49 -27.38 -46.81
C GLU A 79 -22.41 -26.97 -45.65
N GLU A 80 -23.51 -27.70 -45.45
CA GLU A 80 -24.43 -27.46 -44.32
C GLU A 80 -23.74 -27.68 -42.97
N ALA A 81 -22.91 -28.71 -42.84
CA ALA A 81 -22.13 -28.95 -41.62
C ALA A 81 -21.12 -27.83 -41.37
N GLY A 82 -20.45 -27.34 -42.42
CA GLY A 82 -19.52 -26.21 -42.34
C GLY A 82 -20.21 -24.92 -41.91
N ALA A 83 -21.36 -24.60 -42.49
CA ALA A 83 -22.16 -23.44 -42.11
C ALA A 83 -22.60 -23.51 -40.63
N ASN A 84 -23.11 -24.66 -40.20
CA ASN A 84 -23.50 -24.90 -38.82
C ASN A 84 -22.32 -24.77 -37.84
N LEU A 85 -21.14 -25.27 -38.21
CA LEU A 85 -19.93 -25.14 -37.39
C LEU A 85 -19.53 -23.68 -37.21
N VAL A 86 -19.57 -22.89 -38.29
CA VAL A 86 -19.25 -21.45 -38.24
C VAL A 86 -20.25 -20.70 -37.36
N ASP A 87 -21.54 -20.98 -37.47
CA ASP A 87 -22.57 -20.35 -36.65
C ASP A 87 -22.44 -20.73 -35.16
N GLN A 88 -22.13 -21.99 -34.86
CA GLN A 88 -21.85 -22.43 -33.49
C GLN A 88 -20.60 -21.75 -32.92
N ALA A 89 -19.52 -21.66 -33.71
CA ALA A 89 -18.30 -20.99 -33.30
C ALA A 89 -18.53 -19.50 -33.03
N ARG A 90 -19.32 -18.83 -33.88
CA ARG A 90 -19.72 -17.41 -33.68
C ARG A 90 -20.50 -17.22 -32.40
N ARG A 91 -21.56 -18.01 -32.17
CA ARG A 91 -22.36 -17.94 -30.93
C ARG A 91 -21.52 -18.22 -29.69
N SER A 92 -20.63 -19.22 -29.76
CA SER A 92 -19.72 -19.55 -28.66
C SER A 92 -18.75 -18.40 -28.35
N ALA A 93 -18.20 -17.78 -29.40
CA ALA A 93 -17.32 -16.61 -29.24
C ALA A 93 -18.06 -15.42 -28.63
N GLU A 94 -19.28 -15.11 -29.09
CA GLU A 94 -20.11 -14.05 -28.53
C GLU A 94 -20.42 -14.28 -27.05
N LEU A 95 -20.82 -15.50 -26.68
CA LEU A 95 -21.02 -15.89 -25.28
C LEU A 95 -19.74 -15.73 -24.45
N LYS A 96 -18.59 -16.08 -25.02
CA LYS A 96 -17.31 -15.96 -24.32
C LYS A 96 -16.92 -14.50 -24.08
N VAL A 97 -17.17 -13.64 -25.06
CA VAL A 97 -16.96 -12.19 -24.93
C VAL A 97 -17.90 -11.61 -23.87
N GLN A 98 -19.17 -11.99 -23.89
CA GLN A 98 -20.14 -11.54 -22.88
C GLN A 98 -19.76 -12.01 -21.47
N GLU A 99 -19.36 -13.27 -21.32
CA GLU A 99 -18.87 -13.82 -20.04
C GLU A 99 -17.65 -13.05 -19.54
N ALA A 100 -16.69 -12.77 -20.43
CA ALA A 100 -15.49 -12.00 -20.09
C ALA A 100 -15.84 -10.57 -19.66
N GLN A 101 -16.78 -9.91 -20.33
CA GLN A 101 -17.22 -8.56 -19.97
C GLN A 101 -17.88 -8.55 -18.58
N ILE A 102 -18.79 -9.48 -18.30
CA ILE A 102 -19.44 -9.60 -16.98
C ILE A 102 -18.40 -9.83 -15.89
N LYS A 103 -17.43 -10.73 -16.11
CA LYS A 103 -16.35 -10.98 -15.14
C LYS A 103 -15.49 -9.74 -14.92
N SER A 104 -15.16 -9.02 -15.99
CA SER A 104 -14.42 -7.76 -15.89
C SER A 104 -15.17 -6.73 -15.03
N ASP A 105 -16.45 -6.53 -15.29
CA ASP A 105 -17.28 -5.59 -14.53
C ASP A 105 -17.38 -5.96 -13.05
N VAL A 106 -17.48 -7.26 -12.74
CA VAL A 106 -17.47 -7.77 -11.35
C VAL A 106 -16.13 -7.46 -10.68
N ILE A 107 -15.00 -7.77 -11.33
CA ILE A 107 -13.66 -7.50 -10.79
C ILE A 107 -13.46 -6.00 -10.55
N ILE A 108 -13.88 -5.14 -11.48
CA ILE A 108 -13.77 -3.69 -11.35
C ILE A 108 -14.60 -3.19 -10.16
N LYS A 109 -15.86 -3.66 -10.03
CA LYS A 109 -16.73 -3.28 -8.91
C LYS A 109 -16.15 -3.73 -7.57
N GLU A 110 -15.61 -4.94 -7.50
CA GLU A 110 -14.98 -5.46 -6.29
C GLU A 110 -13.75 -4.64 -5.92
N ALA A 111 -12.86 -4.36 -6.88
CA ALA A 111 -11.69 -3.52 -6.68
C ALA A 111 -12.06 -2.10 -6.22
N GLN A 112 -13.10 -1.50 -6.80
CA GLN A 112 -13.62 -0.20 -6.36
C GLN A 112 -14.14 -0.24 -4.92
N ASN A 113 -14.87 -1.29 -4.55
CA ASN A 113 -15.39 -1.45 -3.18
C ASN A 113 -14.25 -1.66 -2.16
N GLN A 114 -13.25 -2.46 -2.52
CA GLN A 114 -12.06 -2.65 -1.70
C GLN A 114 -11.28 -1.33 -1.54
N ALA A 115 -11.07 -0.58 -2.63
CA ALA A 115 -10.41 0.73 -2.59
C ALA A 115 -11.17 1.71 -1.69
N ARG A 116 -12.50 1.80 -1.82
CA ARG A 116 -13.34 2.63 -0.94
C ARG A 116 -13.19 2.23 0.53
N THR A 117 -13.19 0.93 0.81
CA THR A 117 -13.02 0.41 2.18
C THR A 117 -11.65 0.76 2.75
N ILE A 118 -10.59 0.65 1.94
CA ILE A 118 -9.23 1.01 2.35
C ILE A 118 -9.15 2.50 2.68
N VAL A 119 -9.68 3.37 1.82
CA VAL A 119 -9.71 4.83 2.04
C VAL A 119 -10.51 5.19 3.29
N GLN A 120 -11.67 4.56 3.49
CA GLN A 120 -12.48 4.78 4.70
C GLN A 120 -11.72 4.36 5.96
N LYS A 121 -11.07 3.19 5.95
CA LYS A 121 -10.25 2.72 7.08
C LYS A 121 -9.06 3.63 7.34
N ALA A 122 -8.39 4.11 6.30
CA ALA A 122 -7.28 5.05 6.43
C ALA A 122 -7.74 6.38 7.05
N ASN A 123 -8.86 6.94 6.57
CA ASN A 123 -9.43 8.16 7.12
C ASN A 123 -9.89 7.99 8.59
N ALA A 124 -10.50 6.86 8.92
CA ALA A 124 -10.89 6.56 10.31
C ALA A 124 -9.67 6.48 11.23
N ARG A 125 -8.60 5.79 10.79
CA ARG A 125 -7.34 5.74 11.55
C ARG A 125 -6.72 7.12 11.72
N ALA A 126 -6.68 7.93 10.65
CA ALA A 126 -6.14 9.28 10.73
C ALA A 126 -6.91 10.15 11.74
N ARG A 127 -8.24 10.03 11.78
CA ARG A 127 -9.06 10.72 12.80
C ARG A 127 -8.72 10.25 14.21
N ASN A 128 -8.67 8.94 14.45
CA ASN A 128 -8.34 8.40 15.76
C ASN A 128 -6.95 8.87 16.24
N VAL A 129 -5.95 8.89 15.36
CA VAL A 129 -4.61 9.40 15.69
C VAL A 129 -4.64 10.89 16.01
N LEU A 130 -5.39 11.69 15.24
CA LEU A 130 -5.55 13.12 15.54
C LEU A 130 -6.22 13.35 16.90
N ASP A 131 -7.26 12.58 17.21
CA ASP A 131 -7.96 12.67 18.49
C ASP A 131 -7.03 12.31 19.66
N GLU A 132 -6.24 11.23 19.53
CA GLU A 132 -5.22 10.82 20.50
C GLU A 132 -4.13 11.89 20.69
N MET A 133 -3.62 12.46 19.58
CA MET A 133 -2.63 13.54 19.64
C MET A 133 -3.19 14.81 20.30
N LEU A 134 -4.46 15.14 20.07
CA LEU A 134 -5.10 16.29 20.71
C LEU A 134 -5.30 16.08 22.21
N GLU A 135 -5.60 14.85 22.63
CA GLU A 135 -5.67 14.50 24.04
C GLU A 135 -4.30 14.58 24.71
N GLU A 136 -3.26 14.01 24.10
CA GLU A 136 -1.88 14.13 24.61
C GLU A 136 -1.45 15.59 24.71
N LEU A 137 -1.74 16.41 23.70
CA LEU A 137 -1.39 17.83 23.71
C LEU A 137 -2.10 18.59 24.85
N ARG A 138 -3.36 18.26 25.13
CA ARG A 138 -4.11 18.84 26.26
C ARG A 138 -3.51 18.45 27.60
N ASP A 139 -3.10 17.20 27.77
CA ASP A 139 -2.48 16.75 29.01
C ASP A 139 -1.10 17.39 29.19
N ARG A 140 -0.30 17.50 28.11
CA ARG A 140 0.96 18.26 28.13
C ARG A 140 0.76 19.73 28.48
N GLU A 141 -0.30 20.37 27.97
CA GLU A 141 -0.63 21.76 28.32
C GLU A 141 -0.96 21.89 29.82
N ARG A 142 -1.68 20.93 30.39
CA ARG A 142 -1.98 20.90 31.84
C ARG A 142 -0.71 20.73 32.68
N ASP A 143 0.14 19.79 32.30
CA ASP A 143 1.43 19.56 32.97
C ASP A 143 2.30 20.82 32.94
N TYR A 144 2.35 21.50 31.79
CA TYR A 144 3.11 22.74 31.64
C TYR A 144 2.57 23.85 32.56
N LYS A 145 1.25 24.04 32.64
CA LYS A 145 0.63 25.00 33.56
C LYS A 145 0.90 24.68 35.03
N ALA A 146 0.89 23.40 35.40
CA ALA A 146 1.23 22.98 36.76
C ALA A 146 2.70 23.28 37.09
N LEU A 147 3.62 23.02 36.16
CA LEU A 147 5.03 23.33 36.30
C LEU A 147 5.28 24.85 36.39
N GLU A 148 4.55 25.63 35.59
CA GLU A 148 4.58 27.09 35.66
C GLU A 148 4.13 27.60 37.04
N THR A 149 3.03 27.07 37.55
CA THR A 149 2.55 27.40 38.91
C THR A 149 3.59 27.02 39.98
N TYR A 150 4.23 25.86 39.83
CA TYR A 150 5.29 25.43 40.74
C TYR A 150 6.50 26.37 40.70
N ARG A 151 6.94 26.78 39.51
CA ARG A 151 7.99 27.79 39.32
C ARG A 151 7.64 29.08 40.06
N ASP A 152 6.43 29.58 39.88
CA ASP A 152 5.99 30.85 40.48
C ASP A 152 5.92 30.77 42.00
N ASN A 153 5.46 29.64 42.55
CA ASN A 153 5.49 29.37 43.99
C ASN A 153 6.92 29.33 44.54
N LEU A 154 7.86 28.64 43.85
CA LEU A 154 9.25 28.60 44.27
C LEU A 154 9.91 29.99 44.24
N LEU A 155 9.61 30.80 43.23
CA LEU A 155 10.09 32.19 43.16
C LEU A 155 9.53 33.02 44.33
N LEU A 156 8.28 32.80 44.73
CA LEU A 156 7.71 33.44 45.91
C LEU A 156 8.39 32.99 47.20
N GLU A 157 8.61 31.68 47.37
CA GLU A 157 9.34 31.13 48.53
C GLU A 157 10.75 31.72 48.65
N ILE A 158 11.50 31.78 47.54
CA ILE A 158 12.84 32.38 47.49
C ILE A 158 12.80 33.86 47.89
N ARG A 159 11.84 34.63 47.35
CA ARG A 159 11.68 36.05 47.70
C ARG A 159 11.37 36.23 49.18
N THR A 160 10.46 35.43 49.73
CA THR A 160 10.11 35.46 51.15
C THR A 160 11.32 35.12 52.01
N TYR A 161 12.06 34.06 51.69
CA TYR A 161 13.27 33.67 52.42
C TYR A 161 14.35 34.76 52.41
N ILE A 162 14.57 35.42 51.26
CA ILE A 162 15.50 36.54 51.15
C ILE A 162 15.04 37.69 52.06
N ASN A 163 13.76 38.07 51.99
CA ASN A 163 13.22 39.15 52.82
C ASN A 163 13.32 38.83 54.31
N GLU A 164 12.99 37.61 54.74
CA GLU A 164 13.17 37.17 56.13
C GLU A 164 14.64 37.19 56.57
N SER A 165 15.55 36.83 55.67
CA SER A 165 16.99 36.86 55.95
C SER A 165 17.50 38.29 56.07
N LEU A 166 17.03 39.21 55.21
CA LEU A 166 17.30 40.64 55.31
C LEU A 166 16.77 41.23 56.62
N GLU A 167 15.53 40.91 57.01
CA GLU A 167 14.98 41.35 58.31
C GLU A 167 15.83 40.86 59.49
N LYS A 168 16.35 39.63 59.43
CA LYS A 168 17.26 39.11 60.47
C LYS A 168 18.57 39.90 60.51
N ILE A 169 19.13 40.25 59.36
CA ILE A 169 20.33 41.09 59.25
C ILE A 169 20.04 42.49 59.84
N ASP A 170 18.95 43.15 59.44
CA ASP A 170 18.55 44.46 59.96
C ASP A 170 18.37 44.45 61.50
N ARG A 171 17.78 43.37 62.04
CA ARG A 171 17.64 43.17 63.49
C ARG A 171 18.99 42.99 64.20
N LEU A 172 19.96 42.34 63.55
CA LEU A 172 21.30 42.20 64.10
C LEU A 172 22.04 43.55 64.05
N GLU A 173 22.01 44.25 62.92
CA GLU A 173 22.62 45.58 62.78
C GLU A 173 22.05 46.58 63.80
N SER A 174 20.73 46.62 63.97
CA SER A 174 20.08 47.49 64.96
C SER A 174 20.47 47.14 66.40
N LYS A 175 20.58 45.86 66.77
CA LYS A 175 21.02 45.43 68.10
C LYS A 175 22.50 45.70 68.37
N THR A 176 23.36 45.51 67.37
CA THR A 176 24.81 45.68 67.52
C THR A 176 25.21 47.16 67.57
N SER A 177 24.48 48.05 66.88
CA SER A 177 24.86 49.46 66.78
C SER A 177 24.14 50.38 67.78
N SER A 178 22.86 50.16 68.10
CA SER A 178 22.09 51.10 68.95
C SER A 178 22.34 50.88 70.44
N ASP A 179 22.20 49.65 70.93
CA ASP A 179 21.98 49.44 72.37
C ASP A 179 23.28 49.28 73.13
N TYR A 180 24.29 48.62 72.55
CA TYR A 180 25.64 48.53 73.13
C TYR A 180 26.29 49.91 73.29
N PHE A 181 26.17 50.78 72.27
CA PHE A 181 26.74 52.12 72.35
C PHE A 181 25.95 53.03 73.29
N LYS A 182 24.62 52.93 73.34
CA LYS A 182 23.82 53.67 74.33
C LYS A 182 24.16 53.27 75.76
N GLU A 183 24.32 51.97 76.03
CA GLU A 183 24.70 51.47 77.34
C GLU A 183 26.11 51.93 77.73
N LYS A 184 27.09 51.84 76.81
CA LYS A 184 28.45 52.33 77.07
C LYS A 184 28.56 53.85 77.21
N ILE A 185 27.74 54.61 76.48
CA ILE A 185 27.66 56.07 76.65
C ILE A 185 27.04 56.41 78.01
N ALA A 186 25.99 55.71 78.43
CA ALA A 186 25.36 55.94 79.73
C ALA A 186 26.30 55.58 80.89
N GLU A 187 27.01 54.45 80.81
CA GLU A 187 28.05 54.09 81.79
C GLU A 187 29.17 55.14 81.84
N ALA A 188 29.64 55.62 80.67
CA ALA A 188 30.67 56.65 80.62
C ALA A 188 30.20 57.99 81.20
N GLN A 189 28.93 58.36 81.01
CA GLN A 189 28.32 59.55 81.61
C GLN A 189 28.21 59.42 83.12
N GLN A 190 27.77 58.27 83.63
CA GLN A 190 27.66 58.00 85.07
C GLN A 190 29.03 58.05 85.76
N ILE A 191 30.07 57.45 85.15
CA ILE A 191 31.44 57.53 85.68
C ILE A 191 31.95 58.98 85.68
N LEU A 192 31.61 59.77 84.66
CA LEU A 192 31.99 61.18 84.59
C LEU A 192 31.33 61.99 85.72
N GLU A 193 30.06 61.70 86.01
CA GLU A 193 29.26 62.37 87.03
C GLU A 193 29.76 62.02 88.43
N GLU A 194 30.00 60.74 88.73
CA GLU A 194 30.64 60.29 89.99
C GLU A 194 32.03 60.92 90.18
N LYS A 195 32.83 61.01 89.10
CA LYS A 195 34.16 61.62 89.16
C LYS A 195 34.08 63.13 89.36
N GLN A 196 33.07 63.81 88.80
CA GLN A 196 32.82 65.23 89.04
C GLN A 196 32.38 65.50 90.48
N GLU A 197 31.48 64.68 91.03
CA GLU A 197 31.05 64.78 92.43
C GLU A 197 32.21 64.56 93.40
N LEU A 198 33.08 63.59 93.14
CA LEU A 198 34.30 63.37 93.93
C LEU A 198 35.27 64.57 93.84
N LEU A 199 35.43 65.16 92.66
CA LEU A 199 36.27 66.34 92.45
C LEU A 199 35.72 67.58 93.17
N ASP A 200 34.40 67.72 93.23
CA ASP A 200 33.73 68.81 93.93
C ASP A 200 33.77 68.61 95.46
N LEU A 201 33.71 67.36 95.95
CA LEU A 201 33.94 67.01 97.36
C LEU A 201 35.41 67.22 97.78
N GLU A 202 36.37 66.92 96.90
CA GLU A 202 37.79 67.12 97.14
C GLU A 202 38.15 68.62 97.16
N LYS A 203 37.56 69.42 96.25
CA LYS A 203 37.66 70.90 96.31
C LYS A 203 36.98 71.49 97.54
N ALA A 204 35.87 70.91 98.01
CA ALA A 204 35.17 71.38 99.21
C ALA A 204 35.92 71.05 100.52
N LYS A 205 36.70 69.96 100.56
CA LYS A 205 37.57 69.63 101.70
C LYS A 205 38.85 70.47 101.79
N VAL A 206 39.33 71.02 100.68
CA VAL A 206 40.56 71.83 100.63
C VAL A 206 40.34 73.29 101.07
N LEU A 207 39.11 73.71 101.38
CA LEU A 207 38.75 75.10 101.76
C LEU A 207 38.35 75.30 103.24
N GLN A 208 38.38 74.25 104.07
CA GLN A 208 38.10 74.32 105.51
C GLN A 208 39.09 73.43 106.27
N ASP A 209 40.31 73.92 106.44
CA ASP A 209 41.21 73.68 107.59
C ASP A 209 42.65 73.96 107.13
N ASP A 210 43.06 75.23 107.28
CA ASP A 210 44.47 75.59 107.49
C ASP A 210 44.48 76.83 108.41
N ASP A 211 44.63 76.57 109.71
CA ASP A 211 45.32 77.40 110.70
C ASP A 211 45.60 76.43 111.88
N VAL A 212 46.80 76.01 112.26
CA VAL A 212 48.18 76.49 112.14
C VAL A 212 49.09 75.26 112.36
N THR A 213 50.20 75.10 111.63
CA THR A 213 51.60 75.08 112.15
C THR A 213 52.60 74.43 111.18
N GLU A 214 53.58 75.28 110.83
CA GLU A 214 55.04 75.05 110.74
C GLU A 214 55.63 74.08 109.70
N ASP A 215 56.23 74.70 108.68
CA ASP A 215 57.63 74.57 108.25
C ASP A 215 58.27 73.18 108.34
N THR A 216 58.75 72.62 107.22
CA THR A 216 60.07 72.93 106.64
C THR A 216 60.33 71.94 105.47
N GLU A 217 61.13 72.43 104.52
CA GLU A 217 61.91 71.78 103.44
C GLU A 217 62.33 70.30 103.68
N VAL A 218 62.65 69.44 102.70
CA VAL A 218 63.74 69.51 101.71
C VAL A 218 63.61 68.34 100.71
N GLU A 219 64.00 68.66 99.47
CA GLU A 219 64.48 67.91 98.29
C GLU A 219 64.73 66.38 98.25
N ALA A 220 64.70 65.94 96.98
CA ALA A 220 65.59 64.97 96.29
C ALA A 220 65.25 63.48 96.41
N ASN A 221 65.47 62.61 95.41
CA ASN A 221 65.79 62.63 93.98
C ASN A 221 65.90 61.11 93.59
N VAL A 222 65.96 60.82 92.29
CA VAL A 222 66.54 59.60 91.68
C VAL A 222 65.72 58.29 91.64
N SER A 223 65.25 58.01 90.43
CA SER A 223 65.57 56.85 89.56
C SER A 223 65.63 55.40 90.09
N GLU A 224 64.97 54.53 89.33
CA GLU A 224 65.56 53.41 88.54
C GLU A 224 65.00 52.00 88.78
N ASN A 225 64.51 51.43 87.66
CA ASN A 225 64.70 50.07 87.13
C ASN A 225 64.11 48.78 87.76
N GLY A 226 63.75 47.90 86.81
CA GLY A 226 63.90 46.43 86.87
C GLY A 226 62.62 45.66 87.17
N SER A 227 62.00 44.98 86.19
CA SER A 227 62.28 43.58 85.77
C SER A 227 61.89 42.57 86.87
N THR A 228 61.14 41.48 86.65
CA THR A 228 61.22 40.40 85.64
C THR A 228 60.03 39.45 85.90
N GLU A 229 59.38 38.90 84.87
CA GLU A 229 59.26 37.44 84.54
C GLU A 229 58.64 36.53 85.64
N GLU A 230 57.75 35.58 85.39
CA GLU A 230 57.74 34.54 84.34
C GLU A 230 56.40 33.76 84.37
N GLU A 231 55.92 33.33 83.19
CA GLU A 231 55.34 32.02 82.78
C GLU A 231 54.33 31.23 83.66
N SER A 232 53.46 30.33 83.19
CA SER A 232 53.03 29.71 81.92
C SER A 232 51.93 28.71 82.31
N PHE A 233 50.93 28.42 81.46
CA PHE A 233 50.34 27.07 81.36
C PHE A 233 49.43 26.92 80.12
N PHE A 234 50.03 26.81 78.93
CA PHE A 234 49.39 26.05 77.85
C PHE A 234 49.40 24.57 78.27
N ASP A 235 48.26 24.03 78.69
CA ASP A 235 48.00 22.58 78.61
C ASP A 235 46.50 22.26 78.64
N LYS A 236 45.89 22.22 77.46
CA LYS A 236 44.96 21.16 76.98
C LYS A 236 44.40 21.54 75.61
N ILE A 237 45.30 21.38 74.64
CA ILE A 237 45.05 21.18 73.22
C ILE A 237 44.29 19.84 73.04
N GLY A 238 43.58 19.67 71.93
CA GLY A 238 43.47 18.36 71.28
C GLY A 238 42.18 18.15 70.53
#